data_AF-A0AA39KD44-F1
#
_entry.id   AF-A0AA39KD44-F1
#
_cell.length_a   1.000
_cell.length_b   1.000
_cell.length_c   1.000
_cell.angle_alpha   90.00
_cell.angle_beta   90.00
_cell.angle_gamma   90.00
#
_symmetry.space_group_name_H-M   'P 1'
#
loop_
_entity.id
_entity.type
_entity.pdbx_description
1 polymer ?
#
loop_
_entity_poly.entity_id
_entity_poly.type
_entity_poly.pdbx_seq_one_letter_code
_entity_poly.pdbx_strand_id
1 'polypeptide(L)'
;MSSNGRSSRTGGPTKALLSQRGFIDRMDDGLTGVEGAQDVISMITSRRRVTKLILGHNKLSDDGCIVLFRFLASQAGRKYRITEISLNSNEIGDRGLLAIAVYLNENQHLTELFLQNNLFSGDPSVIETFTNSINFSHIEMLSLATNKALSDDFAGAFFSGLRSTYLKELHVSATGITRRSAPHIISYISSPERCHLRIFKCNGNVLGHSAVKRIIFAIEKSNFVLSTVELYSNHMATESDDDDTSSDDTDWKDLEKNLRLFLLRNMHLKRVAEKEALGLLRYSRTLLLPTKSSALCILPIELQLHILSFLAPSLSPAQRINVCTYASTSMTLPPLLPKLSGCEPKMCLPDPSSLGFSEGEGKVWEVRGTTGGYAGKCRDAVLCHKEQQQTKWLDAVGCSAYDGGSA
;
A
#
# COMPACT_ATOMS: atom_id res chain seq x y z
N MET A 1 -6.48 61.05 36.86
CA MET A 1 -6.75 60.44 35.53
C MET A 1 -6.35 58.97 35.66
N SER A 2 -7.28 58.14 36.13
CA SER A 2 -8.04 57.17 35.31
C SER A 2 -7.13 56.12 34.64
N SER A 3 -7.35 54.81 34.68
CA SER A 3 -8.31 53.89 35.31
C SER A 3 -8.03 52.51 34.67
N ASN A 4 -8.13 51.41 35.44
CA ASN A 4 -8.55 50.04 35.05
C ASN A 4 -7.84 49.31 33.87
N GLY A 5 -7.55 48.00 33.91
CA GLY A 5 -8.03 46.96 34.81
C GLY A 5 -7.42 45.59 34.51
N ARG A 6 -7.70 44.65 35.42
CA ARG A 6 -7.42 43.21 35.33
C ARG A 6 -8.08 42.58 34.09
N SER A 7 -7.41 41.60 33.49
CA SER A 7 -8.12 40.43 32.92
C SER A 7 -7.27 39.17 33.08
N SER A 8 -7.67 38.35 34.05
CA SER A 8 -7.37 36.92 34.13
C SER A 8 -7.93 36.21 32.90
N ARG A 9 -7.07 35.61 32.08
CA ARG A 9 -7.49 34.58 31.13
C ARG A 9 -7.11 33.21 31.68
N THR A 10 -8.11 32.58 32.27
CA THR A 10 -8.22 31.14 32.48
C THR A 10 -7.94 30.42 31.16
N GLY A 11 -6.76 29.80 31.04
CA GLY A 11 -6.47 28.85 29.98
C GLY A 11 -7.26 27.57 30.24
N GLY A 12 -8.39 27.43 29.56
CA GLY A 12 -9.18 26.19 29.55
C GLY A 12 -8.36 25.00 29.05
N PRO A 13 -8.83 23.76 29.30
CA PRO A 13 -8.08 22.55 28.98
C PRO A 13 -7.76 22.55 27.48
N THR A 14 -6.46 22.47 27.18
CA THR A 14 -5.96 22.28 25.82
C THR A 14 -6.65 21.05 25.24
N LYS A 15 -7.52 21.29 24.26
CA LYS A 15 -8.02 20.25 23.36
C LYS A 15 -6.82 19.70 22.58
N ALA A 16 -6.07 18.78 23.20
CA ALA A 16 -5.16 17.90 22.48
C ALA A 16 -5.97 17.27 21.35
N LEU A 17 -5.53 17.52 20.11
CA LEU A 17 -6.26 17.18 18.90
C LEU A 17 -6.80 15.73 18.99
N LEU A 18 -8.10 15.58 18.79
CA LEU A 18 -8.81 14.29 18.70
C LEU A 18 -8.18 13.30 17.69
N SER A 19 -7.28 13.79 16.82
CA SER A 19 -6.50 13.07 15.82
C SER A 19 -5.44 12.09 16.40
N GLN A 20 -4.87 12.34 17.58
CA GLN A 20 -3.79 11.50 18.13
C GLN A 20 -4.27 10.32 18.99
N ARG A 21 -5.58 10.13 19.19
CA ARG A 21 -6.11 9.17 20.18
C ARG A 21 -5.87 7.69 19.86
N GLY A 22 -5.50 7.34 18.62
CA GLY A 22 -5.24 5.97 18.18
C GLY A 22 -3.76 5.58 18.00
N PHE A 23 -2.83 6.50 18.26
CA PHE A 23 -1.42 6.36 17.92
C PHE A 23 -0.56 6.26 19.19
N ILE A 24 0.13 5.15 19.40
CA ILE A 24 1.13 5.03 20.47
C ILE A 24 2.51 5.22 19.83
N ASP A 25 3.20 6.25 20.27
CA ASP A 25 4.55 6.59 19.83
C ASP A 25 5.45 6.68 21.05
N ARG A 26 6.41 5.76 21.10
CA ARG A 26 7.42 5.62 22.17
C ARG A 26 8.76 5.29 21.52
N MET A 27 9.08 6.02 20.46
CA MET A 27 10.41 5.99 19.86
C MET A 27 11.45 6.53 20.85
N ASP A 28 12.61 5.89 20.93
CA ASP A 28 13.73 6.29 21.81
C ASP A 28 13.37 6.38 23.32
N ASP A 29 12.35 5.66 23.77
CA ASP A 29 11.81 5.76 25.13
C ASP A 29 12.52 4.85 26.14
N GLY A 30 13.52 4.09 25.68
CA GLY A 30 14.32 3.20 26.53
C GLY A 30 13.57 1.94 26.98
N LEU A 31 12.57 1.50 26.21
CA LEU A 31 11.82 0.27 26.52
C LEU A 31 12.73 -0.96 26.38
N THR A 32 12.83 -1.79 27.41
CA THR A 32 13.73 -2.95 27.42
C THR A 32 13.00 -4.25 27.75
N GLY A 33 13.32 -5.32 27.01
CA GLY A 33 12.87 -6.68 27.29
C GLY A 33 11.36 -6.82 27.51
N VAL A 34 11.01 -7.67 28.47
CA VAL A 34 9.62 -7.95 28.86
C VAL A 34 8.96 -6.77 29.55
N GLU A 35 9.70 -6.01 30.37
CA GLU A 35 9.16 -4.86 31.12
C GLU A 35 8.68 -3.76 30.15
N GLY A 36 9.50 -3.39 29.17
CA GLY A 36 9.12 -2.45 28.13
C GLY A 36 7.92 -2.91 27.31
N ALA A 37 7.79 -4.22 27.04
CA ALA A 37 6.61 -4.76 26.37
C ALA A 37 5.35 -4.67 27.25
N GLN A 38 5.46 -4.94 28.55
CA GLN A 38 4.34 -4.79 29.49
C GLN A 38 3.88 -3.34 29.62
N ASP A 39 4.80 -2.38 29.59
CA ASP A 39 4.47 -0.95 29.59
C ASP A 39 3.69 -0.58 28.33
N VAL A 40 4.11 -1.07 27.16
CA VAL A 40 3.37 -0.90 25.90
C VAL A 40 1.97 -1.51 25.98
N ILE A 41 1.83 -2.70 26.55
CA ILE A 41 0.54 -3.36 26.76
C ILE A 41 -0.36 -2.54 27.69
N SER A 42 0.18 -1.99 28.78
CA SER A 42 -0.53 -1.10 29.69
C SER A 42 -1.03 0.15 28.96
N MET A 43 -0.19 0.74 28.10
CA MET A 43 -0.60 1.86 27.26
C MET A 43 -1.71 1.50 26.27
N ILE A 44 -1.62 0.33 25.61
CA ILE A 44 -2.65 -0.14 24.68
C ILE A 44 -3.99 -0.32 25.43
N THR A 45 -3.94 -0.95 26.60
CA THR A 45 -5.13 -1.25 27.40
C THR A 45 -5.78 -0.03 28.04
N SER A 46 -5.01 1.01 28.36
CA SER A 46 -5.52 2.29 28.84
C SER A 46 -6.35 3.07 27.80
N ARG A 47 -6.25 2.70 26.52
CA ARG A 47 -6.90 3.39 25.40
C ARG A 47 -8.09 2.59 24.88
N ARG A 48 -9.12 3.30 24.41
CA ARG A 48 -10.31 2.69 23.79
C ARG A 48 -10.03 2.12 22.40
N ARG A 49 -9.12 2.74 21.65
CA ARG A 49 -8.77 2.35 20.29
C ARG A 49 -7.31 2.66 20.03
N VAL A 50 -6.59 1.72 19.44
CA VAL A 50 -5.21 1.87 18.97
C VAL A 50 -5.16 1.30 17.55
N THR A 51 -4.60 2.07 16.64
CA THR A 51 -4.47 1.73 15.22
C THR A 51 -3.01 1.66 14.78
N LYS A 52 -2.08 2.24 15.53
CA LYS A 52 -0.68 2.39 15.14
C LYS A 52 0.23 2.31 16.36
N LEU A 53 1.32 1.54 16.25
CA LEU A 53 2.35 1.39 17.27
C LEU A 53 3.72 1.76 16.68
N ILE A 54 4.36 2.80 17.20
CA ILE A 54 5.72 3.21 16.84
C ILE A 54 6.60 3.02 18.06
N LEU A 55 7.47 2.02 17.99
CA LEU A 55 8.32 1.56 19.09
C LEU A 55 9.79 1.50 18.64
N GLY A 56 10.17 2.28 17.64
CA GLY A 56 11.52 2.27 17.09
C GLY A 56 12.60 2.69 18.09
N HIS A 57 13.84 2.22 17.90
CA HIS A 57 15.00 2.56 18.73
C HIS A 57 14.81 2.25 20.22
N ASN A 58 14.37 1.04 20.50
CA ASN A 58 14.24 0.49 21.85
C ASN A 58 15.03 -0.82 21.94
N LYS A 59 14.91 -1.57 23.03
CA LYS A 59 15.58 -2.86 23.21
C LYS A 59 14.60 -3.92 23.70
N LEU A 60 13.46 -4.05 23.03
CA LEU A 60 12.46 -5.04 23.40
C LEU A 60 13.03 -6.47 23.31
N SER A 61 14.03 -6.71 22.45
CA SER A 61 14.62 -8.03 22.20
C SER A 61 13.59 -9.09 21.78
N ASP A 62 14.00 -10.34 21.65
CA ASP A 62 13.07 -11.46 21.43
C ASP A 62 11.99 -11.54 22.49
N ASP A 63 12.36 -11.43 23.77
CA ASP A 63 11.46 -11.74 24.89
C ASP A 63 10.33 -10.70 25.00
N GLY A 64 10.65 -9.42 24.83
CA GLY A 64 9.66 -8.35 24.78
C GLY A 64 8.77 -8.45 23.54
N CYS A 65 9.36 -8.75 22.37
CA CYS A 65 8.61 -8.98 21.14
C CYS A 65 7.59 -10.11 21.30
N ILE A 66 8.02 -11.26 21.84
CA ILE A 66 7.14 -12.41 22.11
C ILE A 66 5.99 -12.02 23.03
N VAL A 67 6.25 -11.29 24.13
CA VAL A 67 5.21 -10.85 25.07
C VAL A 67 4.21 -9.91 24.40
N LEU A 68 4.70 -8.93 23.63
CA LEU A 68 3.85 -7.98 22.90
C LEU A 68 2.96 -8.71 21.90
N PHE A 69 3.52 -9.55 21.03
CA PHE A 69 2.74 -10.24 19.99
C PHE A 69 1.81 -11.32 20.55
N ARG A 70 2.17 -11.99 21.65
CA ARG A 70 1.24 -12.86 22.38
C ARG A 70 0.03 -12.08 22.90
N PHE A 71 0.24 -10.90 23.47
CA PHE A 71 -0.87 -10.04 23.88
C PHE A 71 -1.72 -9.61 22.68
N LEU A 72 -1.09 -9.14 21.59
CA LEU A 72 -1.81 -8.71 20.39
C LEU A 72 -2.62 -9.84 19.73
N ALA A 73 -2.11 -11.07 19.77
CA ALA A 73 -2.82 -12.26 19.29
C ALA A 73 -3.95 -12.72 20.25
N SER A 74 -3.90 -12.35 21.53
CA SER A 74 -4.93 -12.71 22.52
C SER A 74 -6.29 -12.07 22.23
N GLN A 75 -7.36 -12.61 22.81
CA GLN A 75 -8.71 -12.03 22.71
C GLN A 75 -8.77 -10.57 23.18
N ALA A 76 -7.96 -10.22 24.19
CA ALA A 76 -7.87 -8.84 24.70
C ALA A 76 -7.15 -7.89 23.74
N GLY A 77 -6.19 -8.40 22.97
CA GLY A 77 -5.41 -7.65 21.97
C GLY A 77 -6.15 -7.48 20.65
N ARG A 78 -6.83 -8.53 20.15
CA ARG A 78 -7.51 -8.52 18.83
C ARG A 78 -8.58 -7.44 18.67
N LYS A 79 -9.13 -6.89 19.76
CA LYS A 79 -10.06 -5.75 19.71
C LYS A 79 -9.40 -4.47 19.18
N TYR A 80 -8.08 -4.35 19.31
CA TYR A 80 -7.29 -3.26 18.77
C TYR A 80 -6.96 -3.56 17.30
N ARG A 81 -7.63 -2.86 16.40
CA ARG A 81 -7.43 -2.99 14.94
C ARG A 81 -6.19 -2.21 14.53
N ILE A 82 -5.03 -2.71 14.95
CA ILE A 82 -3.72 -2.11 14.65
C ILE A 82 -3.40 -2.39 13.18
N THR A 83 -3.20 -1.32 12.43
CA THR A 83 -2.88 -1.34 10.99
C THR A 83 -1.40 -1.14 10.74
N GLU A 84 -0.66 -0.53 11.68
CA GLU A 84 0.75 -0.21 11.53
C GLU A 84 1.55 -0.55 12.80
N ILE A 85 2.66 -1.25 12.63
CA ILE A 85 3.63 -1.55 13.69
C ILE A 85 5.05 -1.24 13.19
N SER A 86 5.76 -0.37 13.91
CA SER A 86 7.18 -0.10 13.71
C SER A 86 7.99 -0.56 14.91
N LEU A 87 8.90 -1.50 14.66
CA LEU A 87 9.81 -2.12 15.62
C LEU A 87 11.26 -2.02 15.14
N ASN A 88 11.58 -0.90 14.49
CA ASN A 88 12.93 -0.65 13.99
C ASN A 88 13.93 -0.59 15.13
N SER A 89 15.15 -1.09 14.94
CA SER A 89 16.22 -1.01 15.94
C SER A 89 15.77 -1.48 17.33
N ASN A 90 15.26 -2.72 17.44
CA ASN A 90 14.76 -3.29 18.71
C ASN A 90 15.54 -4.51 19.22
N GLU A 91 16.66 -4.84 18.58
CA GLU A 91 17.48 -6.02 18.89
C GLU A 91 16.67 -7.34 18.79
N ILE A 92 15.67 -7.40 17.90
CA ILE A 92 14.80 -8.58 17.70
C ILE A 92 15.54 -9.62 16.85
N GLY A 93 15.60 -10.86 17.31
CA GLY A 93 16.16 -11.99 16.56
C GLY A 93 15.07 -12.90 15.99
N ASP A 94 15.45 -14.13 15.66
CA ASP A 94 14.58 -15.10 14.98
C ASP A 94 13.38 -15.53 15.83
N ARG A 95 13.54 -15.64 17.15
CA ARG A 95 12.41 -16.04 18.03
C ARG A 95 11.35 -14.95 18.06
N GLY A 96 11.76 -13.69 18.10
CA GLY A 96 10.84 -12.57 17.94
C GLY A 96 10.19 -12.53 16.56
N LEU A 97 10.96 -12.81 15.48
CA LEU A 97 10.41 -12.89 14.12
C LEU A 97 9.36 -14.00 13.98
N LEU A 98 9.56 -15.16 14.60
CA LEU A 98 8.57 -16.24 14.65
C LEU A 98 7.30 -15.83 15.42
N ALA A 99 7.43 -15.06 16.51
CA ALA A 99 6.26 -14.54 17.22
C ALA A 99 5.44 -13.57 16.37
N ILE A 100 6.11 -12.73 15.57
CA ILE A 100 5.46 -11.89 14.56
C ILE A 100 4.75 -12.77 13.53
N ALA A 101 5.43 -13.79 12.99
CA ALA A 101 4.85 -14.71 12.01
C ALA A 101 3.55 -15.37 12.51
N VAL A 102 3.54 -15.86 13.75
CA VAL A 102 2.34 -16.42 14.39
C VAL A 102 1.20 -15.39 14.45
N TYR A 103 1.49 -14.15 14.85
CA TYR A 103 0.48 -13.08 14.87
C TYR A 103 -0.08 -12.78 13.48
N LEU A 104 0.76 -12.78 12.43
CA LEU A 104 0.32 -12.52 11.06
C LEU A 104 -0.64 -13.58 10.52
N ASN A 105 -0.49 -14.84 10.91
CA ASN A 105 -1.41 -15.91 10.49
C ASN A 105 -2.84 -15.73 11.02
N GLU A 106 -2.98 -15.10 12.19
CA GLU A 106 -4.29 -14.87 12.83
C GLU A 106 -4.81 -13.45 12.65
N ASN A 107 -4.03 -12.56 12.01
CA ASN A 107 -4.33 -11.14 11.91
C ASN A 107 -4.48 -10.68 10.46
N GLN A 108 -5.65 -10.10 10.17
CA GLN A 108 -5.99 -9.55 8.86
C GLN A 108 -6.16 -8.02 8.89
N HIS A 109 -5.61 -7.36 9.91
CA HIS A 109 -5.74 -5.91 10.11
C HIS A 109 -4.43 -5.16 9.93
N LEU A 110 -3.30 -5.81 10.20
CA LEU A 110 -1.98 -5.21 10.00
C LEU A 110 -1.69 -5.07 8.50
N THR A 111 -1.47 -3.83 8.06
CA THR A 111 -1.15 -3.49 6.67
C THR A 111 0.30 -3.01 6.52
N GLU A 112 0.91 -2.47 7.58
CA GLU A 112 2.25 -1.89 7.53
C GLU A 112 3.13 -2.45 8.67
N LEU A 113 4.28 -3.02 8.31
CA LEU A 113 5.22 -3.64 9.24
C LEU A 113 6.66 -3.18 8.94
N PHE A 114 7.28 -2.51 9.92
CA PHE A 114 8.65 -2.02 9.83
C PHE A 114 9.53 -2.75 10.86
N LEU A 115 10.55 -3.45 10.37
CA LEU A 115 11.45 -4.30 11.14
C LEU A 115 12.91 -3.99 10.81
N GLN A 116 13.22 -2.73 10.55
CA GLN A 116 14.56 -2.33 10.11
C GLN A 116 15.58 -2.50 11.23
N ASN A 117 16.84 -2.76 10.88
CA ASN A 117 17.96 -2.79 11.83
C ASN A 117 17.73 -3.69 13.07
N ASN A 118 17.31 -4.92 12.84
CA ASN A 118 17.16 -5.98 13.84
C ASN A 118 18.23 -7.08 13.62
N LEU A 119 18.15 -8.18 14.38
CA LEU A 119 19.16 -9.22 14.50
C LEU A 119 18.70 -10.55 13.88
N PHE A 120 17.97 -10.50 12.76
CA PHE A 120 17.50 -11.71 12.05
C PHE A 120 18.68 -12.45 11.43
N SER A 121 18.82 -13.75 11.72
CA SER A 121 19.99 -14.53 11.32
C SER A 121 20.02 -14.88 9.82
N GLY A 122 18.87 -14.80 9.15
CA GLY A 122 18.71 -15.28 7.79
C GLY A 122 18.49 -16.79 7.67
N ASP A 123 18.29 -17.51 8.79
CA ASP A 123 17.98 -18.96 8.78
C ASP A 123 16.81 -19.26 7.83
N PRO A 124 17.02 -20.07 6.76
CA PRO A 124 15.98 -20.40 5.80
C PRO A 124 14.69 -20.91 6.42
N SER A 125 14.75 -21.70 7.50
CA SER A 125 13.56 -22.27 8.14
C SER A 125 12.67 -21.21 8.79
N VAL A 126 13.29 -20.20 9.42
CA VAL A 126 12.61 -19.06 10.03
C VAL A 126 12.03 -18.16 8.94
N ILE A 127 12.81 -17.90 7.89
CA ILE A 127 12.38 -17.08 6.76
C ILE A 127 11.21 -17.73 6.02
N GLU A 128 11.25 -19.03 5.75
CA GLU A 128 10.13 -19.76 5.13
C GLU A 128 8.85 -19.64 5.97
N THR A 129 8.96 -19.80 7.29
CA THR A 129 7.81 -19.63 8.21
C THR A 129 7.25 -18.20 8.15
N PHE A 130 8.13 -17.20 8.15
CA PHE A 130 7.75 -15.80 8.05
C PHE A 130 7.13 -15.46 6.69
N THR A 131 7.72 -15.93 5.59
CA THR A 131 7.20 -15.77 4.21
C THR A 131 5.83 -16.42 4.05
N ASN A 132 5.64 -17.64 4.57
CA ASN A 132 4.34 -18.30 4.57
C ASN A 132 3.30 -17.45 5.32
N SER A 133 3.68 -16.87 6.46
CA SER A 133 2.78 -16.02 7.24
C SER A 133 2.43 -14.72 6.50
N ILE A 134 3.39 -14.12 5.77
CA ILE A 134 3.14 -12.96 4.90
C ILE A 134 2.15 -13.30 3.79
N ASN A 135 2.24 -14.51 3.20
CA ASN A 135 1.35 -14.94 2.12
C ASN A 135 -0.12 -15.00 2.54
N PHE A 136 -0.42 -15.29 3.82
CA PHE A 136 -1.78 -15.33 4.36
C PHE A 136 -2.21 -14.02 5.05
N SER A 137 -1.28 -13.09 5.27
CA SER A 137 -1.54 -11.80 5.89
C SER A 137 -2.06 -10.75 4.89
N HIS A 138 -2.53 -9.63 5.43
CA HIS A 138 -2.94 -8.44 4.64
C HIS A 138 -1.87 -7.34 4.65
N ILE A 139 -0.59 -7.70 4.86
CA ILE A 139 0.49 -6.72 4.82
C ILE A 139 0.60 -6.16 3.40
N GLU A 140 0.51 -4.83 3.30
CA GLU A 140 0.69 -4.05 2.09
C GLU A 140 2.11 -3.48 2.00
N MET A 141 2.72 -3.13 3.14
CA MET A 141 4.09 -2.60 3.23
C MET A 141 4.91 -3.38 4.24
N LEU A 142 6.03 -3.95 3.77
CA LEU A 142 7.02 -4.63 4.60
C LEU A 142 8.39 -3.99 4.43
N SER A 143 9.01 -3.64 5.54
CA SER A 143 10.39 -3.17 5.55
C SER A 143 11.29 -4.02 6.43
N LEU A 144 12.26 -4.66 5.78
CA LEU A 144 13.33 -5.44 6.38
C LEU A 144 14.70 -4.78 6.15
N ALA A 145 14.73 -3.49 5.82
CA ALA A 145 15.98 -2.82 5.47
C ALA A 145 16.97 -2.85 6.64
N THR A 146 18.25 -2.72 6.31
CA THR A 146 19.40 -2.68 7.25
C THR A 146 19.56 -3.92 8.14
N ASN A 147 18.90 -5.04 7.83
CA ASN A 147 19.14 -6.35 8.45
C ASN A 147 20.24 -7.12 7.70
N LYS A 148 21.51 -6.75 7.93
CA LYS A 148 22.66 -7.26 7.15
C LYS A 148 22.87 -8.78 7.24
N ALA A 149 22.41 -9.42 8.31
CA ALA A 149 22.58 -10.85 8.53
C ALA A 149 21.61 -11.72 7.69
N LEU A 150 20.58 -11.13 7.06
CA LEU A 150 19.66 -11.87 6.19
C LEU A 150 20.39 -12.57 5.03
N SER A 151 21.31 -11.88 4.37
CA SER A 151 22.19 -12.43 3.32
C SER A 151 21.45 -13.02 2.09
N ASP A 152 22.14 -13.84 1.29
CA ASP A 152 21.57 -14.49 0.11
C ASP A 152 20.60 -15.63 0.45
N ASP A 153 20.79 -16.31 1.59
CA ASP A 153 19.94 -17.42 2.02
C ASP A 153 18.50 -16.94 2.29
N PHE A 154 18.37 -15.76 2.92
CA PHE A 154 17.09 -15.06 3.03
C PHE A 154 16.44 -14.83 1.67
N ALA A 155 17.17 -14.26 0.71
CA ALA A 155 16.59 -13.93 -0.60
C ALA A 155 16.16 -15.19 -1.36
N GLY A 156 16.94 -16.27 -1.25
CA GLY A 156 16.60 -17.58 -1.79
C GLY A 156 15.26 -18.09 -1.25
N ALA A 157 15.13 -18.18 0.07
CA ALA A 157 13.89 -18.64 0.72
C ALA A 157 12.71 -17.68 0.50
N PHE A 158 12.93 -16.38 0.74
CA PHE A 158 11.90 -15.35 0.71
C PHE A 158 11.31 -15.17 -0.69
N PHE A 159 12.11 -14.90 -1.72
CA PHE A 159 11.59 -14.63 -3.07
C PHE A 159 11.07 -15.88 -3.79
N SER A 160 11.53 -17.07 -3.39
CA SER A 160 10.99 -18.33 -3.92
C SER A 160 9.62 -18.66 -3.31
N GLY A 161 9.43 -18.38 -2.01
CA GLY A 161 8.18 -18.64 -1.28
C GLY A 161 7.14 -17.53 -1.35
N LEU A 162 7.51 -16.28 -1.69
CA LEU A 162 6.60 -15.14 -1.66
C LEU A 162 5.53 -15.21 -2.77
N ARG A 163 4.28 -15.18 -2.35
CA ARG A 163 3.05 -15.27 -3.17
C ARG A 163 1.94 -14.34 -2.67
N SER A 164 2.25 -13.40 -1.78
CA SER A 164 1.25 -12.47 -1.24
C SER A 164 0.66 -11.58 -2.34
N THR A 165 -0.68 -11.55 -2.40
CA THR A 165 -1.44 -10.68 -3.31
C THR A 165 -1.65 -9.27 -2.72
N TYR A 166 -1.45 -9.11 -1.41
CA TYR A 166 -1.64 -7.85 -0.69
C TYR A 166 -0.37 -7.01 -0.64
N LEU A 167 0.81 -7.63 -0.61
CA LEU A 167 2.08 -6.90 -0.51
C LEU A 167 2.30 -6.03 -1.76
N LYS A 168 2.35 -4.70 -1.56
CA LYS A 168 2.57 -3.69 -2.61
C LYS A 168 3.92 -3.02 -2.47
N GLU A 169 4.49 -2.95 -1.28
CA GLU A 169 5.75 -2.26 -1.00
C GLU A 169 6.68 -3.14 -0.18
N LEU A 170 7.88 -3.38 -0.72
CA LEU A 170 8.91 -4.20 -0.08
C LEU A 170 10.24 -3.46 -0.05
N HIS A 171 10.79 -3.29 1.15
CA HIS A 171 12.12 -2.72 1.37
C HIS A 171 13.07 -3.78 1.91
N VAL A 172 14.06 -4.14 1.11
CA VAL A 172 15.16 -5.06 1.42
C VAL A 172 16.52 -4.40 1.16
N SER A 173 16.60 -3.09 1.41
CA SER A 173 17.84 -2.32 1.27
C SER A 173 18.84 -2.70 2.37
N ALA A 174 20.12 -2.85 2.03
CA ALA A 174 21.20 -3.17 2.96
C ALA A 174 20.94 -4.42 3.82
N THR A 175 20.46 -5.49 3.19
CA THR A 175 20.18 -6.79 3.85
C THR A 175 21.29 -7.83 3.63
N GLY A 176 22.44 -7.42 3.08
CA GLY A 176 23.56 -8.32 2.81
C GLY A 176 23.34 -9.21 1.57
N ILE A 177 22.37 -8.87 0.72
CA ILE A 177 22.11 -9.58 -0.52
C ILE A 177 23.25 -9.35 -1.51
N THR A 178 23.69 -10.40 -2.21
CA THR A 178 24.73 -10.34 -3.24
C THR A 178 24.21 -10.74 -4.62
N ARG A 179 25.08 -10.75 -5.64
CA ARG A 179 24.78 -11.24 -6.99
C ARG A 179 24.14 -12.64 -7.03
N ARG A 180 24.37 -13.48 -6.01
CA ARG A 180 23.81 -14.84 -5.92
C ARG A 180 22.30 -14.83 -5.78
N SER A 181 21.72 -13.79 -5.18
CA SER A 181 20.27 -13.63 -5.04
C SER A 181 19.55 -13.20 -6.32
N ALA A 182 20.28 -12.68 -7.31
CA ALA A 182 19.68 -12.11 -8.52
C ALA A 182 18.70 -13.05 -9.25
N PRO A 183 19.00 -14.36 -9.42
CA PRO A 183 18.05 -15.30 -10.04
C PRO A 183 16.73 -15.42 -9.29
N HIS A 184 16.74 -15.39 -7.95
CA HIS A 184 15.53 -15.49 -7.13
C HIS A 184 14.67 -14.22 -7.26
N ILE A 185 15.31 -13.04 -7.22
CA ILE A 185 14.64 -11.75 -7.44
C ILE A 185 14.04 -11.68 -8.85
N ILE A 186 14.82 -12.05 -9.87
CA ILE A 186 14.37 -12.05 -11.27
C ILE A 186 13.20 -13.02 -11.46
N SER A 187 13.30 -14.23 -10.93
CA SER A 187 12.22 -15.23 -10.99
C SER A 187 10.94 -14.69 -10.37
N TYR A 188 11.03 -14.06 -9.20
CA TYR A 188 9.90 -13.42 -8.53
C TYR A 188 9.30 -12.29 -9.37
N ILE A 189 10.10 -11.30 -9.78
CA ILE A 189 9.63 -10.14 -10.55
C ILE A 189 9.02 -10.55 -11.89
N SER A 190 9.54 -11.60 -12.53
CA SER A 190 9.06 -12.10 -13.82
C SER A 190 7.77 -12.93 -13.72
N SER A 191 7.32 -13.26 -12.50
CA SER A 191 6.12 -14.09 -12.28
C SER A 191 4.89 -13.20 -12.03
N PRO A 192 4.01 -12.96 -13.02
CA PRO A 192 2.83 -12.10 -12.84
C PRO A 192 1.87 -12.63 -11.77
N GLU A 193 1.77 -13.95 -11.63
CA GLU A 193 0.93 -14.59 -10.61
C GLU A 193 1.45 -14.43 -9.17
N ARG A 194 2.74 -14.06 -9.00
CA ARG A 194 3.37 -13.95 -7.67
C ARG A 194 3.68 -12.51 -7.30
N CYS A 195 4.25 -11.74 -8.22
CA CYS A 195 4.75 -10.40 -7.94
C CYS A 195 3.67 -9.34 -8.15
N HIS A 196 3.06 -8.91 -7.04
CA HIS A 196 2.09 -7.83 -7.01
C HIS A 196 2.66 -6.51 -6.47
N LEU A 197 4.00 -6.43 -6.36
CA LEU A 197 4.68 -5.24 -5.85
C LEU A 197 4.54 -4.06 -6.80
N ARG A 198 4.29 -2.89 -6.23
CA ARG A 198 4.34 -1.58 -6.88
C ARG A 198 5.66 -0.88 -6.58
N ILE A 199 6.17 -1.06 -5.36
CA ILE A 199 7.38 -0.41 -4.86
C ILE A 199 8.36 -1.49 -4.38
N PHE A 200 9.55 -1.50 -4.95
CA PHE A 200 10.63 -2.40 -4.56
C PHE A 200 11.91 -1.62 -4.31
N LYS A 201 12.40 -1.63 -3.07
CA LYS A 201 13.65 -0.96 -2.69
C LYS A 201 14.68 -2.00 -2.27
N CYS A 202 15.79 -2.03 -2.97
CA CYS A 202 16.89 -2.96 -2.74
C CYS A 202 18.23 -2.21 -2.85
N ASN A 203 18.31 -1.03 -2.22
CA ASN A 203 19.50 -0.18 -2.23
C ASN A 203 20.60 -0.73 -1.31
N GLY A 204 21.86 -0.38 -1.54
CA GLY A 204 22.95 -0.64 -0.59
C GLY A 204 23.23 -2.13 -0.36
N ASN A 205 22.97 -2.96 -1.37
CA ASN A 205 23.33 -4.38 -1.39
C ASN A 205 24.54 -4.60 -2.32
N VAL A 206 24.98 -5.84 -2.52
CA VAL A 206 26.16 -6.18 -3.33
C VAL A 206 25.73 -6.99 -4.56
N LEU A 207 24.68 -6.54 -5.25
CA LEU A 207 24.16 -7.22 -6.44
C LEU A 207 25.17 -7.21 -7.60
N GLY A 208 25.91 -6.12 -7.77
CA GLY A 208 26.78 -5.88 -8.91
C GLY A 208 26.04 -5.45 -10.17
N HIS A 209 26.77 -4.79 -11.08
CA HIS A 209 26.22 -4.18 -12.30
C HIS A 209 25.47 -5.19 -13.18
N SER A 210 26.05 -6.37 -13.44
CA SER A 210 25.43 -7.39 -14.28
C SER A 210 24.11 -7.93 -13.73
N ALA A 211 23.98 -8.05 -12.39
CA ALA A 211 22.75 -8.50 -11.76
C ALA A 211 21.65 -7.44 -11.87
N VAL A 212 22.00 -6.16 -11.59
CA VAL A 212 21.07 -5.03 -11.73
C VAL A 212 20.57 -4.93 -13.17
N LYS A 213 21.46 -5.02 -14.16
CA LYS A 213 21.08 -5.03 -15.58
C LYS A 213 20.07 -6.13 -15.91
N ARG A 214 20.26 -7.35 -15.39
CA ARG A 214 19.33 -8.47 -15.58
C ARG A 214 17.98 -8.25 -14.88
N ILE A 215 17.97 -7.63 -13.70
CA ILE A 215 16.73 -7.25 -13.00
C ILE A 215 15.96 -6.22 -13.82
N ILE A 216 16.64 -5.17 -14.31
CA ILE A 216 16.01 -4.13 -15.16
C ILE A 216 15.45 -4.75 -16.44
N PHE A 217 16.18 -5.66 -17.09
CA PHE A 217 15.70 -6.38 -18.27
C PHE A 217 14.46 -7.23 -17.97
N ALA A 218 14.41 -7.89 -16.80
CA ALA A 218 13.22 -8.64 -16.39
C ALA A 218 12.01 -7.73 -16.16
N ILE A 219 12.22 -6.53 -15.60
CA ILE A 219 11.18 -5.51 -15.45
C ILE A 219 10.67 -5.06 -16.82
N GLU A 220 11.58 -4.80 -17.77
CA GLU A 220 11.22 -4.39 -19.12
C GLU A 220 10.29 -5.41 -19.81
N LYS A 221 10.66 -6.70 -19.76
CA LYS A 221 10.00 -7.75 -20.54
C LYS A 221 8.75 -8.33 -19.87
N SER A 222 8.77 -8.50 -18.56
CA SER A 222 7.79 -9.36 -17.87
C SER A 222 7.01 -8.66 -16.77
N ASN A 223 7.40 -7.47 -16.32
CA ASN A 223 6.73 -6.78 -15.21
C ASN A 223 6.16 -5.41 -15.61
N PHE A 224 4.83 -5.32 -15.57
CA PHE A 224 4.09 -4.10 -15.89
C PHE A 224 3.43 -3.44 -14.67
N VAL A 225 3.69 -3.97 -13.48
CA VAL A 225 3.05 -3.58 -12.22
C VAL A 225 3.94 -2.64 -11.40
N LEU A 226 5.25 -2.90 -11.38
CA LEU A 226 6.22 -2.08 -10.65
C LEU A 226 6.22 -0.65 -11.17
N SER A 227 6.02 0.31 -10.25
CA SER A 227 6.01 1.74 -10.52
C SER A 227 7.18 2.48 -9.89
N THR A 228 7.81 1.90 -8.88
CA THR A 228 8.98 2.48 -8.21
C THR A 228 9.95 1.37 -7.87
N VAL A 229 11.17 1.48 -8.39
CA VAL A 229 12.25 0.53 -8.12
C VAL A 229 13.49 1.33 -7.78
N GLU A 230 14.06 1.06 -6.62
CA GLU A 230 15.32 1.66 -6.16
C GLU A 230 16.39 0.57 -6.05
N LEU A 231 17.47 0.72 -6.83
CA LEU A 231 18.61 -0.21 -6.88
C LEU A 231 19.95 0.53 -6.68
N TYR A 232 19.94 1.64 -5.96
CA TYR A 232 21.12 2.48 -5.72
C TYR A 232 22.18 1.79 -4.88
N SER A 233 23.44 2.18 -5.07
CA SER A 233 24.58 1.69 -4.28
C SER A 233 24.69 0.15 -4.27
N ASN A 234 24.52 -0.47 -5.44
CA ASN A 234 24.64 -1.92 -5.65
C ASN A 234 25.98 -2.33 -6.30
N HIS A 235 26.96 -1.43 -6.32
CA HIS A 235 28.27 -1.65 -6.92
C HIS A 235 29.07 -2.70 -6.15
N MET A 236 29.87 -3.50 -6.86
CA MET A 236 30.82 -4.43 -6.25
C MET A 236 32.02 -3.64 -5.74
N ALA A 237 32.42 -3.82 -4.49
CA ALA A 237 33.59 -3.15 -3.91
C ALA A 237 34.95 -3.62 -4.45
N THR A 238 34.98 -4.47 -5.48
CA THR A 238 36.21 -5.15 -5.96
C THR A 238 36.55 -4.86 -7.42
N GLU A 239 35.94 -3.86 -8.04
CA GLU A 239 36.55 -3.26 -9.22
C GLU A 239 37.60 -2.28 -8.67
N SER A 240 38.83 -2.80 -8.61
CA SER A 240 40.06 -2.15 -8.16
C SER A 240 40.19 -0.74 -8.72
N ASP A 241 40.73 0.15 -7.89
CA ASP A 241 41.08 1.56 -8.14
C ASP A 241 42.14 1.78 -9.25
N ASP A 242 42.14 1.00 -10.34
CA ASP A 242 43.10 1.15 -11.43
C ASP A 242 42.36 1.26 -12.79
N ASP A 243 42.39 2.49 -13.32
CA ASP A 243 42.07 2.95 -14.69
C ASP A 243 40.61 2.85 -15.21
N ASP A 244 40.15 3.94 -15.83
CA ASP A 244 38.91 4.12 -16.63
C ASP A 244 37.56 4.42 -15.92
N THR A 245 37.55 5.32 -14.92
CA THR A 245 36.32 5.86 -14.26
C THR A 245 35.37 6.71 -15.12
N SER A 246 35.48 6.70 -16.46
CA SER A 246 34.53 7.44 -17.33
C SER A 246 33.48 6.59 -18.03
N SER A 247 33.74 5.30 -18.26
CA SER A 247 32.84 4.41 -19.02
C SER A 247 31.74 3.77 -18.15
N ASP A 248 32.06 3.34 -16.92
CA ASP A 248 31.07 2.64 -16.07
C ASP A 248 30.02 3.59 -15.47
N ASP A 249 30.38 4.85 -15.21
CA ASP A 249 29.44 5.84 -14.68
C ASP A 249 28.42 6.29 -15.76
N THR A 250 28.79 6.22 -17.05
CA THR A 250 27.84 6.41 -18.15
C THR A 250 26.87 5.23 -18.28
N ASP A 251 27.35 3.99 -18.15
CA ASP A 251 26.53 2.78 -18.25
C ASP A 251 25.49 2.69 -17.12
N TRP A 252 25.86 3.03 -15.89
CA TRP A 252 24.93 3.05 -14.77
C TRP A 252 23.83 4.11 -14.93
N LYS A 253 24.19 5.31 -15.40
CA LYS A 253 23.22 6.39 -15.68
C LYS A 253 22.24 5.99 -16.79
N ASP A 254 22.72 5.28 -17.82
CA ASP A 254 21.87 4.76 -18.88
C ASP A 254 20.92 3.67 -18.37
N LEU A 255 21.39 2.77 -17.50
CA LEU A 255 20.52 1.80 -16.82
C LEU A 255 19.45 2.49 -15.96
N GLU A 256 19.82 3.51 -15.18
CA GLU A 256 18.87 4.26 -14.37
C GLU A 256 17.82 4.97 -15.23
N LYS A 257 18.26 5.59 -16.34
CA LYS A 257 17.38 6.23 -17.31
C LYS A 257 16.41 5.23 -17.94
N ASN A 258 16.90 4.05 -18.36
CA ASN A 258 16.07 2.99 -18.91
C ASN A 258 15.05 2.47 -17.89
N LEU A 259 15.48 2.24 -16.64
CA LEU A 259 14.59 1.85 -15.56
C LEU A 259 13.48 2.89 -15.36
N ARG A 260 13.82 4.18 -15.29
CA ARG A 260 12.82 5.27 -15.18
C ARG A 260 11.82 5.25 -16.33
N LEU A 261 12.26 5.02 -17.57
CA LEU A 261 11.38 4.92 -18.74
C LEU A 261 10.40 3.73 -18.62
N PHE A 262 10.87 2.56 -18.19
CA PHE A 262 10.01 1.38 -18.02
C PHE A 262 9.01 1.56 -16.88
N LEU A 263 9.40 2.20 -15.79
CA LEU A 263 8.50 2.51 -14.69
C LEU A 263 7.44 3.56 -15.11
N LEU A 264 7.82 4.56 -15.91
CA LEU A 264 6.87 5.52 -16.49
C LEU A 264 5.87 4.83 -17.43
N ARG A 265 6.33 3.88 -18.26
CA ARG A 265 5.44 3.02 -19.07
C ARG A 265 4.43 2.30 -18.18
N ASN A 266 4.88 1.63 -17.12
CA ASN A 266 4.02 0.88 -16.21
C ASN A 266 2.99 1.79 -15.53
N MET A 267 3.40 2.97 -15.06
CA MET A 267 2.50 3.98 -14.50
C MET A 267 1.47 4.49 -15.51
N HIS A 268 1.87 4.67 -16.77
CA HIS A 268 0.96 5.07 -17.84
C HIS A 268 -0.08 3.97 -18.11
N LEU A 269 0.37 2.73 -18.31
CA LEU A 269 -0.50 1.58 -18.56
C LEU A 269 -1.49 1.34 -17.42
N LYS A 270 -1.06 1.51 -16.17
CA LYS A 270 -1.94 1.51 -15.00
C LYS A 270 -3.06 2.54 -15.14
N ARG A 271 -2.72 3.81 -15.43
CA ARG A 271 -3.74 4.87 -15.58
C ARG A 271 -4.72 4.61 -16.72
N VAL A 272 -4.22 4.03 -17.83
CA VAL A 272 -5.07 3.62 -18.95
C VAL A 272 -6.04 2.52 -18.51
N ALA A 273 -5.54 1.47 -17.85
CA ALA A 273 -6.37 0.39 -17.33
C ALA A 273 -7.43 0.89 -16.34
N GLU A 274 -7.06 1.76 -15.40
CA GLU A 274 -8.00 2.35 -14.44
C GLU A 274 -9.09 3.16 -15.15
N LYS A 275 -8.73 3.97 -16.15
CA LYS A 275 -9.67 4.79 -16.92
C LYS A 275 -10.64 3.94 -17.73
N GLU A 276 -10.11 2.93 -18.44
CA GLU A 276 -10.92 2.00 -19.23
C GLU A 276 -11.86 1.16 -18.35
N ALA A 277 -11.38 0.69 -17.19
CA ALA A 277 -12.21 -0.06 -16.24
C ALA A 277 -13.41 0.78 -15.75
N LEU A 278 -13.18 2.05 -15.40
CA LEU A 278 -14.25 2.95 -14.96
C LEU A 278 -15.26 3.24 -16.09
N GLY A 279 -14.76 3.44 -17.31
CA GLY A 279 -15.58 3.58 -18.50
C GLY A 279 -16.44 2.34 -18.73
N LEU A 280 -15.80 1.16 -18.74
CA LEU A 280 -16.43 -0.13 -18.91
C LEU A 280 -17.50 -0.39 -17.84
N LEU A 281 -17.23 -0.10 -16.57
CA LEU A 281 -18.20 -0.23 -15.48
C LEU A 281 -19.49 0.55 -15.74
N ARG A 282 -19.37 1.81 -16.22
CA ARG A 282 -20.51 2.68 -16.51
C ARG A 282 -21.44 2.06 -17.56
N TYR A 283 -20.88 1.61 -18.67
CA TYR A 283 -21.64 1.05 -19.78
C TYR A 283 -22.13 -0.38 -19.50
N SER A 284 -21.32 -1.18 -18.80
CA SER A 284 -21.70 -2.54 -18.38
C SER A 284 -22.90 -2.50 -17.43
N ARG A 285 -22.94 -1.56 -16.48
CA ARG A 285 -24.11 -1.43 -15.59
C ARG A 285 -25.39 -1.09 -16.33
N THR A 286 -25.32 -0.19 -17.32
CA THR A 286 -26.51 0.17 -18.11
C THR A 286 -27.03 -0.99 -18.96
N LEU A 287 -26.14 -1.87 -19.42
CA LEU A 287 -26.47 -2.98 -20.30
C LEU A 287 -26.89 -4.24 -19.53
N LEU A 288 -26.17 -4.57 -18.45
CA LEU A 288 -26.31 -5.81 -17.68
C LEU A 288 -27.29 -5.70 -16.50
N LEU A 289 -27.59 -4.49 -16.02
CA LEU A 289 -28.65 -4.22 -15.04
C LEU A 289 -29.69 -3.24 -15.62
N PRO A 290 -30.43 -3.65 -16.67
CA PRO A 290 -31.35 -2.76 -17.35
C PRO A 290 -32.51 -2.37 -16.43
N THR A 291 -32.66 -1.06 -16.19
CA THR A 291 -33.85 -0.48 -15.55
C THR A 291 -34.95 -0.14 -16.56
N LYS A 292 -34.62 -0.16 -17.85
CA LYS A 292 -35.52 0.03 -18.99
C LYS A 292 -35.10 -0.91 -20.13
N SER A 293 -36.06 -1.40 -20.90
CA SER A 293 -35.78 -2.27 -22.06
C SER A 293 -35.12 -1.48 -23.18
N SER A 294 -33.88 -1.83 -23.54
CA SER A 294 -33.17 -1.27 -24.69
C SER A 294 -32.90 -2.37 -25.71
N ALA A 295 -32.78 -2.02 -26.99
CA ALA A 295 -32.55 -3.01 -28.06
C ALA A 295 -31.27 -3.84 -27.84
N LEU A 296 -30.26 -3.26 -27.17
CA LEU A 296 -29.01 -3.95 -26.85
C LEU A 296 -29.17 -5.02 -25.76
N CYS A 297 -30.19 -4.93 -24.90
CA CYS A 297 -30.48 -5.93 -23.88
C CYS A 297 -31.06 -7.23 -24.46
N ILE A 298 -31.49 -7.21 -25.74
CA ILE A 298 -32.06 -8.35 -26.45
C ILE A 298 -30.96 -9.25 -27.04
N LEU A 299 -29.74 -8.71 -27.20
CA LEU A 299 -28.62 -9.47 -27.73
C LEU A 299 -28.17 -10.57 -26.75
N PRO A 300 -27.71 -11.74 -27.25
CA PRO A 300 -27.01 -12.72 -26.42
C PRO A 300 -25.85 -12.10 -25.62
N ILE A 301 -25.59 -12.64 -24.43
CA ILE A 301 -24.60 -12.09 -23.49
C ILE A 301 -23.19 -12.05 -24.10
N GLU A 302 -22.86 -12.98 -24.99
CA GLU A 302 -21.58 -13.05 -25.69
C GLU A 302 -21.38 -11.84 -26.60
N LEU A 303 -22.43 -11.42 -27.33
CA LEU A 303 -22.37 -10.24 -28.18
C LEU A 303 -22.33 -8.95 -27.35
N GLN A 304 -23.04 -8.92 -26.22
CA GLN A 304 -22.96 -7.80 -25.29
C GLN A 304 -21.54 -7.62 -24.74
N LEU A 305 -20.91 -8.72 -24.29
CA LEU A 305 -19.53 -8.70 -23.79
C LEU A 305 -18.52 -8.37 -24.90
N HIS A 306 -18.75 -8.83 -26.14
CA HIS A 306 -17.92 -8.47 -27.28
C HIS A 306 -18.01 -6.97 -27.59
N ILE A 307 -19.21 -6.37 -27.60
CA ILE A 307 -19.39 -4.93 -27.79
C ILE A 307 -18.69 -4.15 -26.67
N LEU A 308 -18.88 -4.57 -25.42
CA LEU A 308 -18.24 -3.96 -24.26
C LEU A 308 -16.71 -4.04 -24.33
N SER A 309 -16.14 -5.07 -24.96
CA SER A 309 -14.70 -5.21 -25.12
C SER A 309 -14.05 -4.08 -25.94
N PHE A 310 -14.79 -3.48 -26.89
CA PHE A 310 -14.30 -2.33 -27.66
C PHE A 310 -14.19 -1.04 -26.83
N LEU A 311 -14.85 -0.96 -25.68
CA LEU A 311 -14.77 0.19 -24.77
C LEU A 311 -13.54 0.15 -23.86
N ALA A 312 -12.89 -1.01 -23.76
CA ALA A 312 -11.73 -1.27 -22.92
C ALA A 312 -10.73 -2.21 -23.63
N PRO A 313 -10.10 -1.74 -24.73
CA PRO A 313 -9.20 -2.55 -25.54
C PRO A 313 -7.89 -2.88 -24.81
N SER A 314 -7.45 -2.04 -23.87
CA SER A 314 -6.20 -2.23 -23.14
C SER A 314 -6.35 -3.18 -21.95
N LEU A 315 -7.58 -3.43 -21.47
CA LEU A 315 -7.81 -4.39 -20.39
C LEU A 315 -7.60 -5.83 -20.87
N SER A 316 -7.07 -6.69 -20.00
CA SER A 316 -7.02 -8.13 -20.28
C SER A 316 -8.44 -8.73 -20.30
N PRO A 317 -8.66 -9.88 -20.96
CA PRO A 317 -9.93 -10.58 -20.90
C PRO A 317 -10.41 -10.83 -19.46
N ALA A 318 -9.49 -11.20 -18.56
CA ALA A 318 -9.79 -11.41 -17.14
C ALA A 318 -10.26 -10.11 -16.46
N GLN A 319 -9.56 -9.00 -16.69
CA GLN A 319 -9.96 -7.68 -16.17
C GLN A 319 -11.35 -7.26 -16.67
N ARG A 320 -11.64 -7.46 -17.96
CA ARG A 320 -12.97 -7.15 -18.52
C ARG A 320 -14.06 -8.00 -17.88
N ILE A 321 -13.82 -9.30 -17.70
CA ILE A 321 -14.78 -10.22 -17.05
C ILE A 321 -15.05 -9.80 -15.61
N ASN A 322 -14.01 -9.45 -14.84
CA ASN A 322 -14.17 -8.99 -13.46
C ASN A 322 -15.02 -7.71 -13.38
N VAL A 323 -14.76 -6.74 -14.25
CA VAL A 323 -15.55 -5.50 -14.32
C VAL A 323 -17.01 -5.79 -14.70
N CYS A 324 -17.26 -6.63 -15.71
CA CYS A 324 -18.61 -6.97 -16.14
C CYS A 324 -19.38 -7.76 -15.08
N THR A 325 -18.73 -8.69 -14.39
CA THR A 325 -19.30 -9.49 -13.29
C THR A 325 -19.67 -8.60 -12.10
N TYR A 326 -18.78 -7.65 -11.75
CA TYR A 326 -19.09 -6.64 -10.74
C TYR A 326 -20.28 -5.77 -11.17
N ALA A 327 -20.34 -5.39 -12.45
CA ALA A 327 -21.39 -4.54 -13.00
C ALA A 327 -22.77 -5.21 -13.07
N SER A 328 -22.84 -6.53 -13.30
CA SER A 328 -24.09 -7.28 -13.41
C SER A 328 -24.74 -7.59 -12.05
N THR A 329 -24.03 -7.38 -10.94
CA THR A 329 -24.52 -7.73 -9.62
C THR A 329 -25.20 -6.53 -8.95
N SER A 330 -26.49 -6.62 -8.65
CA SER A 330 -27.27 -5.53 -8.02
C SER A 330 -26.77 -5.15 -6.62
N MET A 331 -26.11 -6.07 -5.91
CA MET A 331 -25.49 -5.83 -4.60
C MET A 331 -24.33 -4.84 -4.64
N THR A 332 -23.77 -4.55 -5.83
CA THR A 332 -22.65 -3.60 -5.98
C THR A 332 -23.10 -2.16 -6.20
N LEU A 333 -24.41 -1.92 -6.30
CA LEU A 333 -24.95 -0.58 -6.48
C LEU A 333 -24.73 0.26 -5.21
N PRO A 334 -24.37 1.55 -5.35
CA PRO A 334 -24.30 2.45 -4.20
C PRO A 334 -25.65 2.48 -3.48
N PRO A 335 -25.67 2.52 -2.14
CA PRO A 335 -26.91 2.71 -1.40
C PRO A 335 -27.57 4.02 -1.86
N LEU A 336 -28.83 3.93 -2.28
CA LEU A 336 -29.63 5.07 -2.72
C LEU A 336 -29.94 5.95 -1.50
N LEU A 337 -29.10 6.97 -1.26
CA LEU A 337 -29.21 7.97 -0.20
C LEU A 337 -29.17 7.40 1.25
N PRO A 338 -28.87 8.22 2.28
CA PRO A 338 -28.90 7.75 3.65
C PRO A 338 -30.31 7.28 3.99
N LYS A 339 -30.46 6.10 4.60
CA LYS A 339 -31.71 5.75 5.29
C LYS A 339 -31.95 6.85 6.33
N LEU A 340 -32.94 7.70 6.10
CA LEU A 340 -33.47 8.60 7.11
C LEU A 340 -34.02 7.71 8.22
N SER A 341 -33.21 7.47 9.25
CA SER A 341 -33.68 6.88 10.50
C SER A 341 -34.70 7.85 11.07
N GLY A 342 -35.97 7.44 11.03
CA GLY A 342 -37.07 8.21 11.57
C GLY A 342 -36.88 8.48 13.05
N CYS A 343 -36.66 9.76 13.38
CA CYS A 343 -37.16 10.46 14.56
C CYS A 343 -36.54 11.86 14.55
N GLU A 344 -37.25 12.83 13.98
CA GLU A 344 -37.49 14.20 14.48
C GLU A 344 -38.27 14.97 13.38
N PRO A 345 -39.46 15.53 13.67
CA PRO A 345 -40.23 16.26 12.68
C PRO A 345 -39.74 17.71 12.60
N LYS A 346 -39.64 18.21 11.36
CA LYS A 346 -39.36 19.60 10.90
C LYS A 346 -37.91 19.91 10.51
N MET A 347 -37.53 19.49 9.31
CA MET A 347 -36.93 20.40 8.32
C MET A 347 -37.34 19.94 6.92
N CYS A 348 -38.29 20.63 6.30
CA CYS A 348 -38.61 20.42 4.90
C CYS A 348 -37.43 20.94 4.07
N LEU A 349 -36.75 20.04 3.35
CA LEU A 349 -35.90 20.43 2.23
C LEU A 349 -36.81 21.07 1.16
N PRO A 350 -36.56 22.30 0.71
CA PRO A 350 -37.36 22.89 -0.35
C PRO A 350 -37.10 22.18 -1.68
N ASP A 351 -38.16 22.08 -2.48
CA ASP A 351 -38.17 21.53 -3.82
C ASP A 351 -37.11 22.23 -4.70
N PRO A 352 -36.23 21.50 -5.41
CA PRO A 352 -35.25 22.09 -6.35
C PRO A 352 -35.87 23.01 -7.41
N SER A 353 -37.17 22.87 -7.65
CA SER A 353 -37.99 23.69 -8.56
C SER A 353 -38.31 25.09 -8.03
N SER A 354 -38.07 25.35 -6.74
CA SER A 354 -38.42 26.61 -6.07
C SER A 354 -37.29 27.67 -6.07
N LEU A 355 -36.14 27.36 -6.67
CA LEU A 355 -35.06 28.33 -6.90
C LEU A 355 -35.37 29.13 -8.18
N GLY A 356 -36.06 30.26 -8.00
CA GLY A 356 -36.29 31.22 -9.07
C GLY A 356 -34.97 31.70 -9.67
N PHE A 357 -34.78 31.47 -10.98
CA PHE A 357 -33.78 32.16 -11.77
C PHE A 357 -34.18 33.63 -11.89
N SER A 358 -33.64 34.48 -11.01
CA SER A 358 -33.62 35.91 -11.24
C SER A 358 -32.29 36.26 -11.91
N GLU A 359 -32.38 36.80 -13.12
CA GLU A 359 -31.30 37.53 -13.77
C GLU A 359 -30.78 38.62 -12.82
N GLY A 360 -29.46 38.67 -12.62
CA GLY A 360 -28.82 39.62 -11.73
C GLY A 360 -27.34 39.29 -11.54
N GLU A 361 -26.49 40.14 -12.11
CA GLU A 361 -25.04 40.03 -12.17
C GLU A 361 -24.38 39.77 -10.80
N GLY A 362 -23.47 38.79 -10.75
CA GLY A 362 -22.66 38.52 -9.55
C GLY A 362 -21.75 37.31 -9.70
N LYS A 363 -20.50 37.54 -10.13
CA LYS A 363 -19.41 36.55 -10.23
C LYS A 363 -19.26 35.71 -8.94
N VAL A 364 -19.49 34.39 -8.98
CA VAL A 364 -19.11 33.47 -7.88
C VAL A 364 -18.40 32.18 -8.34
N TRP A 365 -18.15 31.95 -9.63
CA TRP A 365 -17.41 30.75 -10.05
C TRP A 365 -16.44 31.06 -11.20
N GLU A 366 -15.28 31.65 -10.88
CA GLU A 366 -14.15 31.68 -11.80
C GLU A 366 -13.37 30.36 -11.66
N VAL A 367 -13.61 29.45 -12.60
CA VAL A 367 -12.80 28.25 -12.80
C VAL A 367 -11.48 28.68 -13.46
N ARG A 368 -10.39 28.72 -12.70
CA ARG A 368 -9.03 28.72 -13.28
C ARG A 368 -8.42 27.34 -13.15
N GLY A 369 -8.22 26.70 -14.30
CA GLY A 369 -7.35 25.56 -14.43
C GLY A 369 -5.89 25.98 -14.28
N THR A 370 -5.13 25.19 -13.53
CA THR A 370 -3.68 25.09 -13.69
C THR A 370 -3.26 23.65 -13.51
N THR A 371 -2.58 23.17 -14.54
CA THR A 371 -1.70 22.02 -14.58
C THR A 371 -0.70 22.04 -13.44
N GLY A 372 -0.51 20.91 -12.75
CA GLY A 372 0.57 20.76 -11.76
C GLY A 372 0.40 19.48 -10.96
N GLY A 373 1.05 18.41 -11.39
CA GLY A 373 1.13 17.18 -10.64
C GLY A 373 2.00 17.36 -9.39
N TYR A 374 1.38 17.26 -8.22
CA TYR A 374 2.01 16.84 -6.98
C TYR A 374 0.97 16.09 -6.15
N ALA A 375 1.32 14.87 -5.75
CA ALA A 375 0.56 14.12 -4.77
C ALA A 375 0.59 14.86 -3.42
N GLY A 376 -0.55 14.90 -2.73
CA GLY A 376 -0.59 15.20 -1.30
C GLY A 376 -1.32 16.48 -0.91
N LYS A 377 -2.66 16.41 -0.88
CA LYS A 377 -3.56 16.80 0.23
C LYS A 377 -4.95 17.06 -0.33
N CYS A 378 -5.81 16.03 -0.32
CA CYS A 378 -7.23 16.20 -0.58
C CYS A 378 -7.84 17.09 0.50
N ARG A 379 -8.24 18.31 0.14
CA ARG A 379 -8.82 19.31 1.07
C ARG A 379 -10.31 19.07 1.36
N ASP A 380 -10.94 18.12 0.67
CA ASP A 380 -12.35 17.78 0.81
C ASP A 380 -12.52 16.29 1.17
N ALA A 381 -13.20 16.03 2.28
CA ALA A 381 -13.40 14.70 2.84
C ALA A 381 -14.28 13.80 1.94
N VAL A 382 -15.20 14.39 1.17
CA VAL A 382 -16.12 13.64 0.30
C VAL A 382 -15.40 13.16 -0.96
N LEU A 383 -14.61 14.04 -1.58
CA LEU A 383 -13.75 13.69 -2.71
C LEU A 383 -12.74 12.61 -2.31
N CYS A 384 -12.12 12.75 -1.14
CA CYS A 384 -11.19 11.75 -0.60
C CYS A 384 -11.86 10.38 -0.38
N HIS A 385 -13.09 10.35 0.12
CA HIS A 385 -13.82 9.10 0.32
C HIS A 385 -14.16 8.41 -1.00
N LYS A 386 -14.59 9.18 -2.00
CA LYS A 386 -14.90 8.67 -3.35
C LYS A 386 -13.67 8.09 -4.03
N GLU A 387 -12.54 8.78 -3.97
CA GLU A 387 -11.25 8.29 -4.49
C GLU A 387 -10.82 7.00 -3.78
N GLN A 388 -10.96 6.94 -2.46
CA GLN A 388 -10.62 5.73 -1.71
C GLN A 388 -11.51 4.53 -2.08
N GLN A 389 -12.81 4.75 -2.26
CA GLN A 389 -13.71 3.69 -2.74
C GLN A 389 -13.38 3.26 -4.16
N GLN A 390 -13.01 4.20 -5.03
CA GLN A 390 -12.59 3.91 -6.39
C GLN A 390 -11.32 3.05 -6.43
N THR A 391 -10.32 3.38 -5.63
CA THR A 391 -9.09 2.58 -5.52
C THR A 391 -9.39 1.18 -5.01
N LYS A 392 -10.20 1.05 -3.96
CA LYS A 392 -10.63 -0.26 -3.43
C LYS A 392 -11.36 -1.10 -4.47
N TRP A 393 -12.22 -0.45 -5.27
CA TRP A 393 -12.92 -1.12 -6.35
C TRP A 393 -11.94 -1.59 -7.44
N LEU A 394 -11.03 -0.73 -7.89
CA LEU A 394 -10.00 -1.07 -8.88
C LEU A 394 -9.13 -2.23 -8.42
N ASP A 395 -8.73 -2.27 -7.15
CA ASP A 395 -8.01 -3.38 -6.56
C ASP A 395 -8.87 -4.67 -6.57
N ALA A 396 -10.16 -4.58 -6.21
CA ALA A 396 -11.07 -5.73 -6.17
C ALA A 396 -11.35 -6.35 -7.54
N VAL A 397 -11.38 -5.56 -8.63
CA VAL A 397 -11.56 -6.06 -10.00
C VAL A 397 -10.24 -6.38 -10.72
N GLY A 398 -9.10 -6.16 -10.06
CA GLY A 398 -7.77 -6.38 -10.65
C GLY A 398 -7.35 -5.34 -11.70
N CYS A 399 -8.00 -4.17 -11.73
CA CYS A 399 -7.70 -3.09 -12.68
C CYS A 399 -6.78 -2.00 -12.09
N SER A 400 -6.24 -2.22 -10.89
CA SER A 400 -5.27 -1.32 -10.25
C SER A 400 -3.82 -1.55 -10.70
N ALA A 401 -3.64 -2.47 -11.65
CA ALA A 401 -2.40 -2.78 -12.34
C ALA A 401 -2.71 -3.16 -13.80
N TYR A 402 -1.71 -3.06 -14.68
CA TYR A 402 -1.83 -3.57 -16.06
C TYR A 402 -1.38 -5.03 -16.10
N ASP A 403 -2.25 -5.90 -16.59
CA ASP A 403 -2.09 -7.36 -16.56
C ASP A 403 -1.29 -7.91 -17.76
N GLY A 404 -0.70 -7.03 -18.60
CA GLY A 404 0.21 -7.47 -19.66
C GLY A 404 -0.44 -8.27 -20.78
N GLY A 405 -1.78 -8.37 -20.80
CA GLY A 405 -2.56 -9.35 -21.57
C GLY A 405 -1.95 -9.60 -22.94
N SER A 406 -1.60 -10.86 -23.22
CA SER A 406 -1.19 -11.30 -24.55
C SER A 406 -2.22 -10.83 -25.56
N ALA A 407 -1.83 -9.85 -26.38
CA ALA A 407 -2.57 -9.47 -27.58
C ALA A 407 -2.67 -10.68 -28.52
#